data_AF-A0A484XTC2-F1
#
_entry.id   AF-A0A484XTC2-F1
#
_cell.length_a   1.000
_cell.length_b   1.000
_cell.length_c   1.000
_cell.angle_alpha   90.00
_cell.angle_beta   90.00
_cell.angle_gamma   90.00
#
_symmetry.space_group_name_H-M   'P 1'
#
loop_
_entity.id
_entity.type
_entity.pdbx_description
1 polymer ?
#
loop_
_entity_poly.entity_id
_entity_poly.type
_entity_poly.pdbx_seq_one_letter_code
_entity_poly.pdbx_strand_id
1 'polypeptide(L)' 'MSFDIAISGLNAINEQLGAISNNIANSGTVGFKSGRAEFASLYAEGQPLGVV' A
#
# COMPACT_ATOMS: atom_id res chain seq x y z
N MET A 1 -17.72 -5.17 -7.28
CA MET A 1 -17.88 -4.15 -6.23
C MET A 1 -17.26 -4.61 -4.89
N SER A 2 -17.90 -5.44 -4.06
CA SER A 2 -17.34 -5.81 -2.73
C SER A 2 -16.06 -6.66 -2.79
N PHE A 3 -16.00 -7.63 -3.71
CA PHE A 3 -14.80 -8.46 -3.88
C PHE A 3 -13.62 -7.65 -4.44
N ASP A 4 -13.88 -6.70 -5.35
CA ASP A 4 -12.84 -5.81 -5.90
C ASP A 4 -12.28 -4.87 -4.83
N ILE A 5 -13.14 -4.36 -3.92
CA ILE A 5 -12.70 -3.60 -2.74
C ILE A 5 -11.79 -4.47 -1.85
N ALA A 6 -12.19 -5.71 -1.57
CA ALA A 6 -11.38 -6.63 -0.77
C ALA A 6 -10.02 -6.93 -1.43
N ILE A 7 -10.01 -7.17 -2.75
CA ILE A 7 -8.77 -7.35 -3.52
C ILE A 7 -7.90 -6.09 -3.47
N SER A 8 -8.48 -4.89 -3.63
CA SER A 8 -7.75 -3.63 -3.54
C SER A 8 -7.06 -3.47 -2.18
N GLY A 9 -7.74 -3.84 -1.08
CA GLY A 9 -7.15 -3.85 0.26
C GLY A 9 -6.02 -4.85 0.42
N LEU A 10 -6.17 -6.07 -0.12
CA LEU A 10 -5.11 -7.07 -0.12
C LEU A 10 -3.87 -6.60 -0.90
N ASN A 11 -4.07 -5.95 -2.05
CA ASN A 11 -2.98 -5.42 -2.85
C ASN A 11 -2.25 -4.27 -2.12
N ALA A 12 -3.00 -3.34 -1.50
CA ALA A 12 -2.42 -2.27 -0.69
C ALA A 12 -1.57 -2.82 0.48
N ILE A 13 -2.05 -3.87 1.17
CA ILE A 13 -1.27 -4.52 2.22
C ILE A 13 0.01 -5.15 1.66
N ASN A 14 -0.04 -5.81 0.51
CA ASN A 14 1.15 -6.39 -0.12
C ASN A 14 2.19 -5.32 -0.45
N GLU A 15 1.76 -4.18 -1.00
CA GLU A 15 2.67 -3.06 -1.30
C GLU A 15 3.27 -2.46 -0.03
N GLN A 16 2.47 -2.30 1.03
CA GLN A 16 2.95 -1.84 2.33
C GLN A 16 4.00 -2.79 2.92
N LEU A 17 3.75 -4.10 2.87
CA LEU A 17 4.71 -5.11 3.30
C LEU A 17 6.00 -5.07 2.46
N GLY A 18 5.88 -4.82 1.15
CA GLY A 18 7.02 -4.60 0.27
C GLY A 18 7.88 -3.41 0.69
N ALA A 19 7.27 -2.26 1.00
CA ALA A 19 7.98 -1.07 1.48
C ALA A 19 8.66 -1.33 2.84
N ILE A 20 7.96 -1.99 3.77
CA ILE A 20 8.52 -2.37 5.08
C ILE A 20 9.72 -3.32 4.90
N SER A 21 9.57 -4.35 4.06
CA SER A 21 10.63 -5.33 3.78
C SER A 21 11.88 -4.66 3.22
N ASN A 22 11.70 -3.75 2.25
CA ASN A 22 12.81 -2.97 1.69
C ASN A 22 13.51 -2.11 2.74
N ASN A 23 12.76 -1.46 3.63
CA ASN A 23 13.34 -0.66 4.71
C ASN A 23 14.15 -1.53 5.70
N ILE A 24 13.63 -2.70 6.06
CA ILE A 24 14.33 -3.64 6.96
C ILE A 24 15.62 -4.15 6.30
N ALA A 25 15.54 -4.57 5.04
CA ALA A 25 16.69 -5.10 4.29
C ALA A 25 17.83 -4.07 4.16
N ASN A 26 17.50 -2.78 4.06
CA ASN A 26 18.48 -1.70 3.90
C ASN A 26 18.81 -0.93 5.20
N SER A 27 18.35 -1.41 6.36
CA SER A 27 18.57 -0.75 7.67
C SER A 27 20.05 -0.53 8.02
N GLY A 28 20.94 -1.40 7.51
CA GLY A 28 22.39 -1.29 7.72
C GLY A 28 23.15 -0.47 6.67
N THR A 29 22.47 0.03 5.62
CA THR A 29 23.13 0.73 4.52
C THR A 29 23.26 2.22 4.84
N VAL A 30 24.51 2.70 4.95
CA VAL A 30 24.79 4.12 5.20
C VAL A 30 24.22 4.99 4.07
N GLY A 31 23.41 5.98 4.43
CA GLY A 31 22.79 6.90 3.47
C GLY A 31 21.45 6.45 2.88
N PHE A 32 20.95 5.27 3.25
CA PHE A 32 19.61 4.81 2.85
C PHE A 32 18.52 5.77 3.33
N LYS A 33 17.49 5.97 2.49
CA LYS A 33 16.32 6.80 2.79
C LYS A 33 15.08 5.90 2.80
N SER A 34 14.48 5.76 3.98
CA SER A 34 13.28 4.95 4.16
C SER A 34 12.11 5.50 3.35
N GLY A 35 11.36 4.62 2.72
CA GLY A 35 10.10 4.95 2.06
C GLY A 35 8.89 4.41 2.82
N ARG A 36 7.70 4.89 2.48
CA ARG A 36 6.43 4.30 2.94
C ARG A 36 5.40 4.34 1.81
N ALA A 37 4.53 3.34 1.76
CA ALA A 37 3.33 3.41 0.94
C ALA A 37 2.26 4.24 1.69
N GLU A 38 1.57 5.11 0.96
CA GLU A 38 0.44 5.89 1.45
C GLU A 38 -0.75 5.61 0.54
N PHE A 39 -1.90 5.33 1.16
CA PHE A 39 -3.09 4.93 0.43
C PHE A 39 -4.21 5.93 0.66
N ALA A 40 -5.07 6.07 -0.35
CA ALA A 40 -6.27 6.87 -0.31
C ALA A 40 -7.50 6.04 -0.72
N SER A 41 -8.66 6.39 -0.18
CA SER A 41 -9.92 5.80 -0.64
C SER A 41 -10.33 6.39 -1.99
N LEU A 42 -10.83 5.53 -2.87
CA LEU A 42 -11.36 5.92 -4.16
C LEU A 42 -12.88 5.77 -4.17
N TYR A 43 -13.57 6.78 -4.69
CA TYR A 43 -15.03 6.80 -4.85
C TYR A 43 -15.38 7.23 -6.26
N ALA A 44 -16.35 6.55 -6.88
CA ALA A 44 -16.97 7.00 -8.13
C ALA A 44 -18.49 7.02 -7.98
N GLU A 45 -19.11 8.11 -8.39
CA GLU A 45 -20.58 8.25 -8.47
C GLU A 45 -21.31 7.93 -7.14
N GLY A 46 -20.64 8.16 -6.01
CA GLY A 46 -21.17 7.89 -4.66
C GLY A 46 -20.93 6.47 -4.14
N GLN A 47 -20.30 5.59 -4.92
CA GLN A 47 -19.98 4.22 -4.51
C GLN A 47 -18.48 4.06 -4.17
N PRO A 48 -18.14 3.35 -3.07
CA PRO A 48 -16.75 3.06 -2.74
C PRO A 48 -16.15 2.12 -3.78
N LEU A 49 -14.96 2.46 -4.29
CA LEU A 49 -14.20 1.66 -5.25
C LEU A 49 -13.01 0.92 -4.63
N GLY A 50 -12.65 1.24 -3.39
CA GLY A 50 -11.57 0.58 -2.65
C GLY A 50 -10.45 1.54 -2.26
N VAL A 51 -9.25 1.00 -2.08
CA VAL A 51 -8.03 1.75 -1.72
C VAL A 51 -6.99 1.66 -2.82
N VAL A 52 -6.29 2.75 -3.07
CA VAL A 52 -5.15 2.86 -4.00
C VAL A 52 -3.98 3.56 -3.36
#